data_AF-A0A220WB36-F1
#
_entry.id   AF-A0A220WB36-F1
#
_cell.length_a   1.000
_cell.length_b   1.000
_cell.length_c   1.000
_cell.angle_alpha   90.00
_cell.angle_beta   90.00
_cell.angle_gamma   90.00
#
_symmetry.space_group_name_H-M   'P 1'
#
loop_
_entity.id
_entity.type
_entity.pdbx_description
1 polymer ?
#
loop_
_entity_poly.entity_id
_entity_poly.type
_entity_poly.pdbx_seq_one_letter_code
_entity_poly.pdbx_strand_id
1 'polypeptide(L)'
;MSLRNARPKIKISQLREIGWAFWDPIGLKDHREDCEDEYDTYLLRAAGMIWHNAPQEEVVDHLVDIEQNYMGMPDGGSEAATMTAAHIQSYLKTVPTSAVRGEPVEPRLWSVNTVPGRPK
;
A
#
# COMPACT_ATOMS: atom_id res chain seq x y z
N MET A 1 9.07 7.29 20.17
CA MET A 1 9.29 7.43 18.70
C MET A 1 8.02 6.98 17.99
N SER A 2 7.32 7.87 17.29
CA SER A 2 6.05 7.53 16.63
C SER A 2 6.34 6.88 15.27
N LEU A 3 5.94 5.62 15.09
CA LEU A 3 6.04 4.86 13.82
C LEU A 3 5.24 5.49 12.65
N ARG A 4 4.50 6.57 12.91
CA ARG A 4 3.62 7.25 11.94
C ARG A 4 4.33 7.85 10.73
N ASN A 5 5.66 7.98 10.77
CA ASN A 5 6.46 8.59 9.70
C ASN A 5 7.28 7.58 8.90
N ALA A 6 7.15 6.27 9.09
CA ALA A 6 7.93 5.31 8.33
C ALA A 6 7.04 4.71 7.23
N ARG A 7 7.51 4.71 5.97
CA ARG A 7 6.73 4.14 4.85
C ARG A 7 7.19 2.70 4.62
N PRO A 8 6.28 1.71 4.62
CA PRO A 8 6.63 0.34 4.32
C PRO A 8 7.06 0.24 2.85
N LYS A 9 8.16 -0.44 2.57
CA LYS A 9 8.60 -0.74 1.20
C LYS A 9 7.83 -1.93 0.65
N ILE A 10 6.53 -1.76 0.47
CA ILE A 10 5.64 -2.77 -0.07
C ILE A 10 6.06 -3.07 -1.52
N LYS A 11 6.42 -4.31 -1.79
CA LYS A 11 6.57 -4.84 -3.14
C LYS A 11 5.20 -5.26 -3.67
N ILE A 12 4.76 -4.66 -4.78
CA ILE A 12 3.48 -4.99 -5.41
C ILE A 12 3.44 -6.46 -5.87
N SER A 13 4.55 -7.01 -6.35
CA SER A 13 4.63 -8.41 -6.78
C SER A 13 4.28 -9.41 -5.67
N GLN A 14 4.61 -9.10 -4.41
CA GLN A 14 4.21 -9.96 -3.28
C GLN A 14 2.73 -9.87 -2.97
N LEU A 15 2.13 -8.68 -3.13
CA LEU A 15 0.67 -8.54 -3.01
C LEU A 15 -0.02 -9.31 -4.14
N ARG A 16 0.48 -9.25 -5.37
CA ARG A 16 -0.03 -10.03 -6.50
C ARG A 16 0.00 -11.53 -6.20
N GLU A 17 1.11 -12.09 -5.72
CA GLU A 17 1.14 -13.52 -5.35
C GLU A 17 0.06 -13.89 -4.33
N ILE A 18 -0.21 -13.01 -3.36
CA ILE A 18 -1.29 -13.23 -2.38
C ILE A 18 -2.66 -13.14 -3.07
N GLY A 19 -2.91 -12.12 -3.88
CA GLY A 19 -4.19 -11.95 -4.58
C GLY A 19 -4.52 -13.12 -5.50
N TRP A 20 -3.56 -13.56 -6.33
CA TRP A 20 -3.71 -14.71 -7.23
C TRP A 20 -3.87 -16.05 -6.50
N ALA A 21 -3.36 -16.16 -5.27
CA ALA A 21 -3.46 -17.39 -4.49
C ALA A 21 -4.76 -17.52 -3.69
N PHE A 22 -5.28 -16.40 -3.16
CA PHE A 22 -6.33 -16.44 -2.13
C PHE A 22 -7.59 -15.66 -2.47
N TRP A 23 -7.55 -14.73 -3.42
CA TRP A 23 -8.67 -13.84 -3.68
C TRP A 23 -9.34 -14.13 -5.02
N ASP A 24 -8.58 -14.02 -6.12
CA ASP A 24 -9.00 -14.18 -7.53
C ASP A 24 -10.51 -14.36 -7.80
N PRO A 25 -11.35 -13.37 -7.49
CA PRO A 25 -12.81 -13.54 -7.50
C PRO A 25 -13.39 -13.66 -8.92
N ILE A 26 -12.67 -13.16 -9.92
CA ILE A 26 -13.07 -13.24 -11.34
C ILE A 26 -12.55 -14.54 -11.99
N GLY A 27 -11.63 -15.26 -11.33
CA GLY A 27 -11.08 -16.52 -11.85
C GLY A 27 -10.15 -16.35 -13.04
N LEU A 28 -9.28 -15.33 -13.01
CA LEU A 28 -8.39 -14.98 -14.11
C LEU A 28 -7.00 -15.60 -14.00
N LYS A 29 -6.78 -16.52 -13.06
CA LYS A 29 -5.47 -17.14 -12.82
C LYS A 29 -4.80 -17.72 -14.08
N ASP A 30 -5.56 -18.32 -14.98
CA ASP A 30 -5.04 -18.90 -16.23
C ASP A 30 -4.69 -17.84 -17.29
N HIS A 31 -5.13 -16.59 -17.09
CA HIS A 31 -4.87 -15.42 -17.92
C HIS A 31 -3.95 -14.40 -17.25
N ARG A 32 -3.27 -14.80 -16.16
CA ARG A 32 -2.44 -13.92 -15.33
C ARG A 32 -1.41 -13.10 -16.11
N GLU A 33 -0.88 -13.66 -17.21
CA GLU A 33 0.11 -12.97 -18.05
C GLU A 33 -0.47 -11.74 -18.78
N ASP A 34 -1.77 -11.75 -19.07
CA ASP A 34 -2.48 -10.68 -19.79
C ASP A 34 -3.11 -9.63 -18.86
N CYS A 35 -3.21 -9.93 -17.56
CA CYS A 35 -3.94 -9.11 -16.57
C CYS A 35 -3.23 -9.06 -15.20
N GLU A 36 -1.90 -8.97 -15.19
CA GLU A 36 -1.11 -9.10 -13.96
C GLU A 36 -1.44 -8.09 -12.85
N ASP A 37 -1.95 -6.92 -13.22
CA ASP A 37 -2.23 -5.77 -12.37
C ASP A 37 -3.71 -5.62 -12.01
N GLU A 38 -4.58 -6.52 -12.48
CA GLU A 38 -6.04 -6.48 -12.30
C GLU A 38 -6.45 -6.20 -10.85
N TYR A 39 -5.73 -6.80 -9.90
CA TYR A 39 -6.04 -6.70 -8.47
C TYR A 39 -5.20 -5.68 -7.71
N ASP A 40 -4.24 -5.00 -8.35
CA ASP A 40 -3.21 -4.19 -7.66
C ASP A 40 -3.81 -3.10 -6.78
N THR A 41 -4.78 -2.35 -7.30
CA THR A 41 -5.36 -1.20 -6.59
C THR A 41 -6.08 -1.65 -5.33
N TYR A 42 -6.81 -2.77 -5.38
CA TYR A 42 -7.55 -3.31 -4.24
C TYR A 42 -6.61 -3.87 -3.18
N LEU A 43 -5.59 -4.63 -3.60
CA LEU A 43 -4.60 -5.21 -2.69
C LEU A 43 -3.75 -4.13 -2.02
N LEU A 44 -3.38 -3.07 -2.75
CA LEU A 44 -2.71 -1.90 -2.19
C LEU A 44 -3.59 -1.16 -1.18
N ARG A 45 -4.90 -1.05 -1.46
CA ARG A 45 -5.85 -0.43 -0.53
C ARG A 45 -5.97 -1.24 0.76
N ALA A 46 -6.16 -2.55 0.67
CA ALA A 46 -6.21 -3.45 1.81
C ALA A 46 -4.90 -3.40 2.63
N ALA A 47 -3.74 -3.44 1.97
CA ALA A 47 -2.45 -3.30 2.63
C ALA A 47 -2.30 -1.93 3.34
N GLY A 48 -2.79 -0.86 2.70
CA GLY A 48 -2.83 0.47 3.28
C GLY A 48 -3.72 0.54 4.53
N MET A 49 -4.91 -0.06 4.51
CA MET A 49 -5.80 -0.16 5.67
C MET A 49 -5.10 -0.85 6.84
N ILE A 50 -4.48 -2.02 6.59
CA ILE A 50 -3.72 -2.75 7.62
C ILE A 50 -2.56 -1.91 8.15
N TRP A 51 -1.82 -1.23 7.28
CA TRP A 51 -0.71 -0.36 7.67
C TRP A 51 -1.18 0.79 8.59
N HIS A 52 -2.38 1.29 8.37
CA HIS A 52 -3.01 2.31 9.21
C HIS A 52 -3.73 1.76 10.45
N ASN A 53 -3.52 0.47 10.77
CA ASN A 53 -4.13 -0.25 11.90
C ASN A 53 -5.65 -0.37 11.82
N ALA A 54 -6.22 -0.45 10.62
CA ALA A 54 -7.60 -0.86 10.47
C ALA A 54 -7.80 -2.27 11.08
N PRO A 55 -8.92 -2.54 11.76
CA PRO A 55 -9.31 -3.89 12.15
C PRO A 55 -9.35 -4.84 10.95
N GLN A 56 -9.04 -6.12 11.18
CA GLN A 56 -9.07 -7.12 10.12
C GLN A 56 -10.47 -7.26 9.50
N GLU A 57 -11.52 -7.16 10.31
CA GLU A 57 -12.92 -7.18 9.87
C GLU A 57 -13.21 -6.09 8.84
N GLU A 58 -12.77 -4.85 9.07
CA GLU A 58 -12.94 -3.75 8.09
C GLU A 58 -12.21 -4.03 6.76
N VAL A 59 -11.06 -4.70 6.81
CA VAL A 59 -10.31 -5.08 5.60
C VAL A 59 -11.03 -6.20 4.84
N VAL A 60 -11.62 -7.15 5.56
CA VAL A 60 -12.43 -8.22 4.97
C VAL A 60 -13.69 -7.64 4.33
N ASP A 61 -14.42 -6.78 5.04
CA ASP A 61 -15.61 -6.10 4.53
C ASP A 61 -15.30 -5.30 3.27
N HIS A 62 -14.15 -4.63 3.24
CA HIS A 62 -13.70 -3.90 2.05
C HIS A 62 -13.48 -4.82 0.83
N LEU A 63 -12.84 -5.98 1.01
CA LEU A 63 -12.62 -6.91 -0.09
C LEU A 63 -13.93 -7.55 -0.57
N VAL A 64 -14.82 -7.92 0.36
CA VAL A 64 -16.16 -8.44 0.04
C VAL A 64 -17.00 -7.41 -0.72
N ASP A 65 -16.94 -6.13 -0.32
CA ASP A 65 -17.61 -5.03 -1.01
C ASP A 65 -17.12 -4.88 -2.46
N ILE A 66 -15.81 -5.01 -2.68
CA ILE A 66 -15.25 -4.99 -4.05
C ILE A 66 -15.77 -6.18 -4.85
N GLU A 67 -15.73 -7.40 -4.31
CA GLU A 67 -16.23 -8.60 -4.97
C GLU A 67 -17.70 -8.43 -5.39
N GLN A 68 -18.56 -8.05 -4.44
CA GLN A 68 -20.00 -8.06 -4.64
C GLN A 68 -20.50 -6.83 -5.41
N ASN A 69 -20.05 -5.63 -5.02
CA ASN A 69 -20.63 -4.38 -5.50
C ASN A 69 -19.84 -3.75 -6.65
N TYR A 70 -18.53 -4.00 -6.75
CA TYR A 70 -17.71 -3.47 -7.84
C TYR A 70 -17.51 -4.47 -8.97
N MET A 71 -17.20 -5.72 -8.65
CA MET A 71 -16.96 -6.79 -9.62
C MET A 71 -18.23 -7.56 -10.01
N GLY A 72 -19.32 -7.40 -9.25
CA GLY A 72 -20.60 -8.04 -9.54
C GLY A 72 -20.61 -9.54 -9.25
N MET A 73 -19.82 -10.00 -8.28
CA MET A 73 -19.72 -11.38 -7.83
C MET A 73 -20.52 -11.57 -6.52
N PRO A 74 -21.84 -11.80 -6.58
CA PRO A 74 -22.69 -11.85 -5.40
C PRO A 74 -22.40 -13.05 -4.48
N ASP A 75 -21.82 -14.11 -5.02
CA ASP A 75 -21.36 -15.28 -4.25
C ASP A 75 -19.92 -15.09 -3.70
N GLY A 76 -19.32 -13.93 -3.95
CA GLY A 76 -18.06 -13.50 -3.34
C GLY A 76 -18.15 -13.54 -1.81
N GLY A 77 -17.10 -14.07 -1.19
CA GLY A 77 -17.20 -14.71 0.13
C GLY A 77 -16.18 -14.19 1.13
N SER A 78 -16.64 -14.04 2.38
CA SER A 78 -15.80 -13.59 3.49
C SER A 78 -14.60 -14.50 3.77
N GLU A 79 -14.64 -15.77 3.38
CA GLU A 79 -13.52 -16.71 3.56
C GLU A 79 -12.28 -16.32 2.73
N ALA A 80 -12.45 -16.12 1.42
CA ALA A 80 -11.36 -15.69 0.52
C ALA A 80 -10.79 -14.32 0.94
N ALA A 81 -11.68 -13.37 1.25
CA ALA A 81 -11.30 -12.07 1.80
C ALA A 81 -10.55 -12.17 3.13
N THR A 82 -10.98 -13.06 4.03
CA THR A 82 -10.32 -13.30 5.33
C THR A 82 -8.92 -13.87 5.16
N MET A 83 -8.76 -14.90 4.31
CA MET A 83 -7.46 -15.49 4.01
C MET A 83 -6.52 -14.45 3.39
N THR A 84 -7.03 -13.68 2.42
CA THR A 84 -6.27 -12.62 1.75
C THR A 84 -5.81 -11.57 2.75
N ALA A 85 -6.70 -11.05 3.60
CA ALA A 85 -6.36 -10.07 4.64
C ALA A 85 -5.31 -10.60 5.63
N ALA A 86 -5.43 -11.88 6.05
CA ALA A 86 -4.48 -12.51 6.94
C ALA A 86 -3.08 -12.67 6.31
N HIS A 87 -3.01 -13.03 5.04
CA HIS A 87 -1.75 -13.16 4.30
C HIS A 87 -1.10 -11.80 4.03
N ILE A 88 -1.88 -10.77 3.67
CA ILE A 88 -1.36 -9.39 3.55
C ILE A 88 -0.83 -8.91 4.91
N GLN A 89 -1.55 -9.14 6.01
CA GLN A 89 -1.10 -8.76 7.34
C GLN A 89 0.22 -9.46 7.70
N SER A 90 0.32 -10.76 7.43
CA SER A 90 1.54 -11.54 7.66
C SER A 90 2.70 -11.04 6.83
N TYR A 91 2.48 -10.72 5.56
CA TYR A 91 3.48 -10.12 4.69
C TYR A 91 3.96 -8.77 5.21
N LEU A 92 3.06 -7.87 5.61
CA LEU A 92 3.43 -6.54 6.11
C LEU A 92 4.30 -6.60 7.37
N LYS A 93 4.16 -7.63 8.21
CA LYS A 93 5.06 -7.86 9.37
C LYS A 93 6.50 -8.17 8.97
N THR A 94 6.72 -8.60 7.73
CA THR A 94 8.06 -8.90 7.17
C THR A 94 8.68 -7.72 6.42
N VAL A 95 7.89 -6.71 6.06
CA VAL A 95 8.34 -5.61 5.21
C VAL A 95 9.22 -4.65 6.01
N PRO A 96 10.44 -4.33 5.55
CA PRO A 96 11.27 -3.34 6.22
C PRO A 96 10.65 -1.95 6.11
N THR A 97 10.49 -1.28 7.25
CA THR A 97 10.03 0.11 7.29
C THR A 97 11.19 1.06 7.17
N SER A 98 11.19 1.93 6.14
CA SER A 98 12.16 3.03 6.09
C SER A 98 11.62 4.19 6.89
N ALA A 99 12.34 4.61 7.93
CA ALA A 99 12.03 5.87 8.62
C ALA A 99 12.11 7.01 7.60
N VAL A 100 11.05 7.83 7.48
CA VAL A 100 11.19 9.13 6.82
C VAL A 100 12.15 9.92 7.68
N ARG A 101 13.40 10.00 7.22
CA ARG A 101 14.43 10.87 7.77
C ARG A 101 13.86 12.29 7.67
N GLY A 102 13.44 12.85 8.78
CA GLY A 102 13.33 14.30 8.91
C GLY A 102 14.74 14.83 8.79
N GLU A 103 15.20 15.03 7.56
CA GLU A 103 16.41 15.81 7.32
C GLU A 103 16.15 17.20 7.92
N PRO A 104 16.99 17.68 8.85
CA PRO A 104 16.91 19.04 9.30
C PRO A 104 17.11 19.90 8.05
N VAL A 105 16.12 20.72 7.71
CA VAL A 105 16.34 21.83 6.79
C VAL A 105 17.35 22.75 7.47
N GLU A 106 18.63 22.62 7.12
CA GLU A 106 19.60 23.63 7.49
C GLU A 106 19.10 24.97 6.94
N PRO A 107 19.00 26.01 7.78
CA PRO A 107 18.65 27.33 7.28
C PRO A 107 19.75 27.72 6.29
N ARG A 108 19.39 27.84 4.99
CA ARG A 108 20.29 28.42 3.99
C ARG A 108 20.65 29.82 4.47
N LEU A 109 21.85 29.95 5.05
CA LEU A 109 22.53 31.23 5.19
C LEU A 109 22.77 31.74 3.78
N TRP A 110 21.89 32.64 3.33
CA TRP A 110 22.13 33.44 2.14
C TRP A 110 23.47 34.15 2.34
N SER A 111 24.45 33.81 1.52
CA SER A 111 25.71 34.55 1.49
C SER A 111 25.38 35.98 1.03
N VAL A 112 25.64 36.94 1.92
CA VAL A 112 25.78 38.36 1.56
C VAL A 112 26.79 38.44 0.42
N ASN A 113 26.32 38.83 -0.77
CA ASN A 113 27.20 39.35 -1.81
C ASN A 113 27.40 40.85 -1.52
N THR A 114 28.58 41.19 -1.03
CA THR A 114 29.07 42.56 -0.88
C THR A 114 29.18 43.19 -2.28
N VAL A 115 28.42 44.25 -2.53
CA VAL A 115 28.59 45.09 -3.73
C VAL A 115 29.70 46.12 -3.44
N PRO A 116 30.77 46.21 -4.25
CA PRO A 116 31.77 47.25 -4.06
C PRO A 116 31.25 48.59 -4.59
N GLY A 117 31.56 49.65 -3.86
CA GLY A 117 30.94 50.97 -3.99
C GLY A 117 31.17 51.70 -5.32
N ARG A 118 30.27 52.63 -5.62
CA ARG A 118 30.48 53.71 -6.57
C ARG A 118 31.02 54.95 -5.85
N PRO A 119 32.07 55.62 -6.35
CA PRO A 119 32.45 56.94 -5.87
C PRO A 119 31.53 58.02 -6.48
N LYS A 120 31.56 59.16 -5.80
CA LYS A 120 30.67 60.33 -5.90
C LYS A 120 30.61 60.98 -7.28
#